data_AF-A0A519C0H2-F1
#
_entry.id   AF-A0A519C0H2-F1
#
_cell.length_a   1.000
_cell.length_b   1.000
_cell.length_c   1.000
_cell.angle_alpha   90.00
_cell.angle_beta   90.00
_cell.angle_gamma   90.00
#
_symmetry.space_group_name_H-M   'P 1'
#
loop_
_entity.id
_entity.type
_entity.pdbx_description
1 polymer ?
#
loop_
_entity_poly.entity_id
_entity_poly.type
_entity_poly.pdbx_seq_one_letter_code
_entity_poly.pdbx_strand_id
1 'polypeptide(L)'
;MAKREDSFNRSENRGRVNGPANRDIRFEKAAKALKKAIERNRLGHPIIVEGLKDVRCLKTLGFLGKIETINRGWDRSKLIANLYEKYGDFDSGDGEEGYRLR
;
A
#
# COMPACT_ATOMS: atom_id res chain seq x y z
N MET A 1 7.01 35.74 22.20
CA MET A 1 6.52 34.38 22.52
C MET A 1 5.55 33.95 21.43
N ALA A 2 5.94 32.96 20.63
CA ALA A 2 5.09 32.40 19.57
C ALA A 2 4.01 31.51 20.19
N LYS A 3 2.74 31.83 19.96
CA LYS A 3 1.64 30.88 20.11
C LYS A 3 1.24 30.40 18.72
N ARG A 4 1.68 29.18 18.41
CA ARG A 4 1.17 28.35 17.33
C ARG A 4 -0.28 28.01 17.66
N GLU A 5 -1.19 28.34 16.76
CA GLU A 5 -2.49 27.69 16.68
C GLU A 5 -2.54 26.94 15.35
N ASP A 6 -2.06 25.70 15.41
CA ASP A 6 -2.35 24.66 14.42
C ASP A 6 -3.84 24.35 14.50
N SER A 7 -4.61 24.89 13.54
CA SER A 7 -5.87 24.28 13.14
C SER A 7 -5.71 23.81 11.71
N PHE A 8 -5.25 22.56 11.59
CA PHE A 8 -5.15 21.82 10.35
C PHE A 8 -6.56 21.67 9.75
N ASN A 9 -6.97 22.63 8.92
CA ASN A 9 -8.20 22.60 8.15
C ASN A 9 -8.14 21.44 7.14
N ARG A 10 -8.54 20.23 7.57
CA ARG A 10 -8.74 19.04 6.71
C ARG A 10 -10.23 18.82 6.42
N SER A 11 -10.97 19.87 6.12
CA SER A 11 -12.36 19.72 5.68
C SER A 11 -12.64 20.31 4.30
N GLU A 12 -11.74 21.11 3.75
CA GLU A 12 -11.92 21.63 2.40
C GLU A 12 -11.17 20.76 1.39
N ASN A 13 -11.94 20.25 0.43
CA ASN A 13 -11.46 19.54 -0.76
C ASN A 13 -11.29 18.01 -0.69
N ARG A 14 -12.22 17.30 -0.02
CA ARG A 14 -12.72 16.05 -0.61
C ARG A 14 -13.69 16.41 -1.72
N GLY A 15 -13.20 17.06 -2.77
CA GLY A 15 -13.92 17.09 -4.03
C GLY A 15 -14.26 15.64 -4.34
N ARG A 16 -15.56 15.31 -4.37
CA ARG A 16 -16.00 14.06 -5.00
C ARG A 16 -15.32 14.08 -6.35
N VAL A 17 -14.29 13.25 -6.53
CA VAL A 17 -13.74 13.02 -7.85
C VAL A 17 -14.85 12.26 -8.56
N ASN A 18 -15.78 13.01 -9.13
CA ASN A 18 -16.79 12.52 -10.04
C ASN A 18 -16.01 12.03 -11.24
N GLY A 19 -15.50 10.80 -11.14
CA GLY A 19 -15.14 10.04 -12.32
C GLY A 19 -16.37 10.00 -13.22
N PRO A 20 -16.19 9.91 -14.54
CA PRO A 20 -17.31 9.84 -15.46
C PRO A 20 -18.32 8.81 -14.94
N ALA A 21 -19.60 9.19 -14.90
CA ALA A 21 -20.68 8.32 -14.43
C ALA A 21 -20.74 6.99 -15.22
N ASN A 22 -20.04 6.96 -16.37
CA ASN A 22 -19.91 5.81 -17.22
C ASN A 22 -19.15 4.66 -16.50
N ARG A 23 -19.93 3.61 -16.26
CA ARG A 23 -19.53 2.33 -15.69
C ARG A 23 -18.25 1.80 -16.36
N ASP A 24 -18.19 1.83 -17.69
CA ASP A 24 -17.14 1.18 -18.47
C ASP A 24 -15.77 1.82 -18.22
N ILE A 25 -15.73 3.16 -18.15
CA ILE A 25 -14.49 3.90 -17.89
C ILE A 25 -13.92 3.55 -16.50
N ARG A 26 -14.79 3.35 -15.50
CA ARG A 26 -14.35 2.96 -14.15
C ARG A 26 -13.82 1.53 -14.13
N PHE A 27 -14.47 0.60 -14.82
CA PHE A 27 -14.00 -0.77 -14.95
C PHE A 27 -12.66 -0.84 -15.68
N GLU A 28 -12.50 -0.10 -16.77
CA GLU A 28 -11.24 -0.04 -17.51
C GLU A 28 -10.11 0.51 -16.63
N LYS A 29 -10.37 1.61 -15.90
CA LYS A 29 -9.39 2.20 -14.99
C LYS A 29 -9.01 1.23 -13.86
N ALA A 30 -9.99 0.53 -13.28
CA ALA A 30 -9.75 -0.49 -12.25
C ALA A 30 -8.95 -1.67 -12.81
N ALA A 31 -9.29 -2.16 -14.00
CA ALA A 31 -8.57 -3.24 -14.66
C ALA A 31 -7.10 -2.90 -14.92
N LYS A 32 -6.82 -1.68 -15.43
CA LYS A 32 -5.45 -1.19 -15.63
C LYS A 32 -4.67 -1.12 -14.31
N ALA A 33 -5.31 -0.65 -13.23
CA ALA A 33 -4.69 -0.57 -11.92
C ALA A 33 -4.39 -1.97 -11.34
N LEU A 34 -5.34 -2.91 -11.44
CA LEU A 34 -5.17 -4.29 -10.99
C LEU A 34 -4.05 -5.01 -11.75
N LYS A 35 -4.00 -4.88 -13.08
CA LYS A 35 -2.92 -5.46 -13.89
C LYS A 35 -1.54 -5.01 -13.40
N LYS A 36 -1.36 -3.69 -13.20
CA LYS A 36 -0.11 -3.12 -12.68
C LYS A 36 0.21 -3.62 -11.27
N ALA A 37 -0.80 -3.78 -10.41
CA ALA A 37 -0.61 -4.30 -9.06
C ALA A 37 -0.18 -5.77 -9.07
N ILE A 38 -0.76 -6.61 -9.95
CA ILE A 38 -0.37 -8.01 -10.13
C ILE A 38 1.08 -8.10 -10.62
N GLU A 39 1.46 -7.31 -11.62
CA GLU A 39 2.83 -7.26 -12.14
C GLU A 39 3.84 -6.89 -11.04
N ARG A 40 3.56 -5.83 -10.27
CA ARG A 40 4.40 -5.43 -9.13
C ARG A 40 4.49 -6.52 -8.06
N ASN A 41 3.37 -7.18 -7.77
CA ASN A 41 3.35 -8.26 -6.81
C ASN A 41 4.22 -9.44 -7.25
N ARG A 42 4.25 -9.76 -8.55
CA ARG A 42 5.16 -10.76 -9.12
C ARG A 42 6.63 -10.35 -9.05
N LEU A 43 6.93 -9.05 -9.13
CA LEU A 43 8.28 -8.51 -8.95
C LEU A 43 8.73 -8.46 -7.47
N GLY A 44 7.96 -9.03 -6.55
CA GLY A 44 8.34 -9.15 -5.14
C GLY A 44 7.79 -8.03 -4.25
N HIS A 45 6.99 -7.10 -4.77
CA HIS A 45 6.35 -6.10 -3.92
C HIS A 45 5.18 -6.71 -3.14
N PRO A 46 5.22 -6.71 -1.79
CA PRO A 46 4.15 -7.31 -1.00
C PRO A 46 2.86 -6.47 -1.09
N ILE A 47 1.72 -7.16 -1.10
CA ILE A 47 0.41 -6.52 -0.91
C ILE A 47 0.00 -6.66 0.55
N ILE A 48 -0.37 -5.56 1.19
CA ILE A 48 -0.80 -5.54 2.58
C ILE A 48 -2.32 -5.55 2.63
N VAL A 49 -2.91 -6.43 3.45
CA VAL A 49 -4.35 -6.54 3.67
C VAL A 49 -4.67 -6.76 5.14
N GLU A 50 -5.87 -6.39 5.59
CA GLU A 50 -6.28 -6.58 7.00
C GLU A 50 -7.02 -7.91 7.24
N GLY A 51 -7.60 -8.50 6.18
CA GLY A 51 -8.54 -9.60 6.32
C GLY A 51 -8.30 -10.80 5.43
N LEU A 52 -8.67 -11.98 5.92
CA LEU A 52 -8.58 -13.24 5.16
C LEU A 52 -9.45 -13.26 3.89
N LYS A 53 -10.55 -12.48 3.86
CA LYS A 53 -11.39 -12.33 2.67
C LYS A 53 -10.63 -11.64 1.53
N ASP A 54 -9.84 -10.61 1.87
CA ASP A 54 -9.01 -9.88 0.91
C ASP A 54 -7.91 -10.80 0.36
N VAL A 55 -7.28 -11.59 1.23
CA VAL A 55 -6.28 -12.60 0.81
C VAL A 55 -6.89 -13.57 -0.22
N ARG A 56 -8.07 -14.12 0.06
CA ARG A 56 -8.75 -15.04 -0.88
C ARG A 56 -9.09 -14.35 -2.19
N CYS A 57 -9.63 -13.13 -2.13
CA CYS A 57 -9.96 -12.34 -3.31
C CYS A 57 -8.73 -12.09 -4.19
N LEU A 58 -7.64 -11.60 -3.61
CA LEU A 58 -6.39 -11.33 -4.34
C LEU A 58 -5.81 -12.58 -4.98
N LYS A 59 -5.80 -13.73 -4.27
CA LYS A 59 -5.36 -15.01 -4.85
C LYS A 59 -6.21 -15.41 -6.04
N THR A 60 -7.54 -15.30 -5.95
CA THR A 60 -8.46 -15.58 -7.06
C THR A 60 -8.24 -14.63 -8.25
N LEU A 61 -7.87 -13.37 -7.99
CA LEU A 61 -7.55 -12.38 -9.03
C LEU A 61 -6.17 -12.60 -9.69
N GLY A 62 -5.37 -13.58 -9.24
CA GLY A 62 -4.09 -13.93 -9.86
C GLY A 62 -2.87 -13.24 -9.26
N PHE A 63 -2.98 -12.71 -8.04
CA PHE A 63 -1.81 -12.29 -7.25
C PHE A 63 -1.07 -13.53 -6.73
N LEU A 64 0.21 -13.67 -7.09
CA LEU A 64 1.03 -14.85 -6.79
C LEU A 64 2.19 -14.55 -5.83
N GLY A 65 2.56 -13.28 -5.69
CA GLY A 65 3.62 -12.85 -4.78
C GLY A 65 3.14 -12.75 -3.33
N LYS A 66 3.99 -12.18 -2.47
CA LYS A 66 3.72 -12.08 -1.04
C LYS A 66 2.48 -11.23 -0.75
N ILE A 67 1.56 -11.78 0.05
CA ILE A 67 0.40 -11.07 0.58
C ILE A 67 0.54 -11.08 2.10
N GLU A 68 0.74 -9.90 2.69
CA GLU A 68 0.95 -9.69 4.11
C GLU A 68 -0.38 -9.37 4.78
N THR A 69 -0.78 -10.15 5.78
CA THR A 69 -1.99 -9.87 6.56
C THR A 69 -1.60 -9.12 7.82
N ILE A 70 -2.14 -7.94 8.01
CA ILE A 70 -1.93 -7.12 9.21
C ILE A 70 -3.14 -7.21 10.12
N ASN A 71 -2.93 -7.01 11.41
CA ASN A 71 -4.04 -7.02 12.35
C ASN A 71 -4.91 -5.78 12.19
N ARG A 72 -6.23 -5.99 12.18
CA ARG A 72 -7.22 -4.92 12.07
C ARG A 72 -7.08 -3.92 13.22
N GLY A 73 -7.13 -2.64 12.90
CA GLY A 73 -7.05 -1.56 13.89
C GLY A 73 -5.63 -1.24 14.37
N TRP A 74 -4.61 -1.81 13.75
CA TRP A 74 -3.24 -1.31 13.93
C TRP A 74 -3.12 0.11 13.39
N ASP A 75 -2.50 0.97 14.19
CA ASP A 75 -2.12 2.30 13.75
C ASP A 75 -0.88 2.24 12.84
N ARG A 76 -0.54 3.39 12.27
CA ARG A 76 0.60 3.50 11.36
C ARG A 76 1.91 3.12 12.04
N SER A 77 2.10 3.48 13.30
CA SER A 77 3.33 3.22 14.05
C SER A 77 3.56 1.73 14.23
N LYS A 78 2.53 0.98 14.63
CA LYS A 78 2.59 -0.49 14.75
C LYS A 78 2.85 -1.17 13.40
N LEU A 79 2.19 -0.68 12.34
CA LEU A 79 2.41 -1.20 10.99
C LEU A 79 3.87 -1.01 10.55
N ILE A 80 4.42 0.20 10.71
CA ILE A 80 5.79 0.51 10.34
C ILE A 80 6.77 -0.35 11.15
N ALA A 81 6.61 -0.42 12.47
CA ALA A 81 7.50 -1.21 13.32
C ALA A 81 7.52 -2.69 12.90
N ASN A 82 6.34 -3.29 12.68
CA ASN A 82 6.23 -4.68 12.26
C ASN A 82 6.83 -4.94 10.86
N LEU A 83 6.61 -4.03 9.90
CA LEU A 83 7.20 -4.17 8.58
C LEU A 83 8.72 -3.96 8.63
N TYR A 84 9.21 -3.03 9.45
CA TYR A 84 10.63 -2.83 9.66
C TYR A 84 11.28 -4.04 10.33
N GLU A 85 10.66 -4.66 11.33
CA GLU A 85 11.18 -5.91 11.90
C GLU A 85 11.20 -7.06 10.87
N LYS A 86 10.20 -7.12 9.99
CA LYS A 86 10.05 -8.23 9.03
C LYS A 86 10.89 -8.08 7.76
N TYR A 87 11.18 -6.85 7.35
CA TYR A 87 11.82 -6.52 6.08
C TYR A 87 12.99 -5.53 6.24
N GLY A 88 13.21 -4.94 7.40
CA GLY A 88 14.27 -3.97 7.64
C GLY A 88 15.66 -4.58 7.68
N ASP A 89 15.77 -5.90 7.87
CA ASP A 89 17.03 -6.66 7.81
C ASP A 89 17.51 -6.97 6.39
N PHE A 90 17.12 -6.17 5.39
CA PHE A 90 17.81 -6.14 4.10
C PHE A 90 19.09 -5.27 4.15
N ASP A 91 19.83 -5.28 5.26
CA ASP A 91 21.28 -5.08 5.30
C ASP A 91 21.82 -5.30 6.72
N SER A 92 22.22 -6.53 7.03
CA SER A 92 23.31 -6.78 7.99
C SER A 92 24.49 -7.43 7.24
N GLY A 93 24.70 -7.02 5.99
CA GLY A 93 26.05 -6.79 5.51
C GLY A 93 26.45 -5.43 6.06
N ASP A 94 27.51 -5.40 6.84
CA ASP A 94 28.04 -4.22 7.53
C ASP A 94 27.95 -2.94 6.69
N GLY A 95 27.61 -1.84 7.35
CA GLY A 95 27.37 -0.55 6.71
C GLY A 95 28.47 -0.14 5.72
N GLU A 96 28.06 0.64 4.73
CA GLU A 96 28.86 1.20 3.63
C GLU A 96 29.09 0.25 2.44
N GLU A 97 28.06 -0.03 1.62
CA GLU A 97 28.20 0.23 0.17
C GLU A 97 26.89 0.12 -0.62
N GLY A 98 26.54 1.24 -1.27
CA GLY A 98 26.25 1.19 -2.69
C GLY A 98 24.86 0.77 -3.12
N TYR A 99 24.09 1.77 -3.56
CA TYR A 99 23.05 1.64 -4.58
C TYR A 99 23.25 0.43 -5.51
N ARG A 100 22.36 -0.56 -5.44
CA ARG A 100 22.18 -1.48 -6.54
C ARG A 100 20.70 -1.75 -6.80
N LEU A 101 20.16 -0.89 -7.66
CA LEU A 101 19.03 -1.23 -8.52
C LEU A 101 19.34 -2.57 -9.22
N ARG A 102 18.42 -3.52 -9.09
CA ARG A 102 18.21 -4.57 -10.10
C ARG A 102 16.73 -4.60 -10.44
#